data_AF-A0A0F3RAH1-F1
#
_entry.id   AF-A0A0F3RAH1-F1
#
_cell.length_a   1.000
_cell.length_b   1.000
_cell.length_c   1.000
_cell.angle_alpha   90.00
_cell.angle_beta   90.00
_cell.angle_gamma   90.00
#
_symmetry.space_group_name_H-M   'P 1'
#
loop_
_entity.id
_entity.type
_entity.pdbx_description
1 polymer ?
#
loop_
_entity_poly.entity_id
_entity_poly.type
_entity_poly.pdbx_seq_one_letter_code
_entity_poly.pdbx_strand_id
1 'polypeptide(L)' 'MLTEAVRRRPYQVILFDEVEKAHPDIFNIMLQILDEGRLTDSQDITVDFKNTIIVLTSNLGAEILVSERGRRYI' A
#
# COMPACT_ATOMS: atom_id res chain seq x y z
N MET A 1 14.91 1.89 -2.98
CA MET A 1 14.62 0.65 -2.21
C MET A 1 13.36 -0.05 -2.71
N LEU A 2 12.22 0.63 -2.81
CA LEU A 2 10.98 0.03 -3.35
C LEU A 2 11.03 -0.20 -4.87
N THR A 3 11.39 0.83 -5.65
CA THR A 3 11.49 0.74 -7.12
C THR A 3 12.48 -0.34 -7.58
N GLU A 4 13.64 -0.42 -6.94
CA GLU A 4 14.67 -1.44 -7.25
C GLU A 4 14.19 -2.87 -6.97
N ALA A 5 13.45 -3.09 -5.87
CA ALA A 5 12.91 -4.40 -5.53
C ALA A 5 11.88 -4.88 -6.56
N VAL A 6 11.01 -3.97 -7.01
CA VAL A 6 9.98 -4.24 -8.04
C VAL A 6 10.62 -4.44 -9.40
N ARG A 7 11.61 -3.61 -9.77
CA ARG A 7 12.34 -3.75 -11.04
C ARG A 7 13.03 -5.11 -11.17
N ARG A 8 13.60 -5.63 -10.08
CA ARG A 8 14.26 -6.96 -10.06
C ARG A 8 13.28 -8.12 -10.06
N ARG A 9 12.09 -7.95 -9.48
CA ARG A 9 11.04 -8.99 -9.37
C ARG A 9 9.66 -8.37 -9.55
N PRO A 10 9.17 -8.19 -10.79
CA PRO A 10 7.91 -7.49 -11.05
C PRO A 10 6.66 -8.22 -10.51
N TYR A 11 6.74 -9.54 -10.37
CA TYR A 11 5.68 -10.40 -9.85
C TYR A 11 5.94 -10.70 -8.38
N GLN A 12 5.44 -9.84 -7.50
CA GLN A 12 5.57 -10.01 -6.07
C GLN A 12 4.38 -9.42 -5.31
N VAL A 13 4.30 -9.78 -4.04
CA VAL A 13 3.37 -9.18 -3.08
C VAL A 13 4.17 -8.23 -2.18
N ILE A 14 3.72 -6.99 -2.06
CA ILE A 14 4.28 -5.98 -1.17
C ILE A 14 3.26 -5.70 -0.08
N LEU A 15 3.68 -5.89 1.18
CA LEU A 15 2.86 -5.57 2.35
C LEU A 15 3.35 -4.27 2.97
N PHE A 16 2.45 -3.30 3.11
CA PHE A 16 2.64 -2.15 3.99
C PHE A 16 1.80 -2.35 5.24
N ASP A 17 2.48 -2.50 6.37
CA ASP A 17 1.83 -2.67 7.66
C ASP A 17 1.65 -1.33 8.39
N GLU A 18 0.59 -1.23 9.18
CA GLU A 18 0.20 -0.04 9.96
C GLU A 18 0.27 1.27 9.14
N VAL A 19 -0.35 1.29 7.96
CA VAL A 19 -0.22 2.42 7.00
C VAL A 19 -0.69 3.76 7.60
N GLU A 20 -1.53 3.75 8.64
CA GLU A 20 -1.91 4.96 9.38
C GLU A 20 -0.75 5.66 10.09
N LYS A 21 0.37 4.96 10.35
CA LYS A 21 1.58 5.51 10.95
C LYS A 21 2.56 6.03 9.90
N ALA A 22 2.32 5.75 8.63
CA ALA A 22 3.19 6.16 7.54
C ALA A 22 3.20 7.68 7.36
N HIS A 23 4.32 8.21 6.89
CA HIS A 23 4.41 9.62 6.51
C HIS A 23 3.42 9.91 5.35
N PRO A 24 2.76 11.08 5.32
CA PRO A 24 1.80 11.43 4.26
C PRO A 24 2.31 11.22 2.83
N ASP A 25 3.61 11.40 2.60
CA ASP A 25 4.24 11.18 1.28
C ASP A 25 4.11 9.75 0.75
N ILE A 26 3.91 8.75 1.62
CA ILE A 26 3.63 7.37 1.20
C ILE A 26 2.32 7.32 0.42
N PHE A 27 1.30 8.10 0.81
CA PHE A 27 0.04 8.15 0.08
C PHE A 27 0.22 8.77 -1.30
N ASN A 28 1.07 9.79 -1.47
CA ASN A 28 1.35 10.38 -2.78
C ASN A 28 1.97 9.35 -3.74
N ILE A 29 2.90 8.55 -3.24
CA ILE A 29 3.51 7.44 -4.00
C ILE A 29 2.44 6.39 -4.36
N MET A 30 1.59 6.02 -3.41
CA MET A 30 0.51 5.05 -3.66
C MET A 30 -0.50 5.58 -4.66
N LEU A 31 -0.88 6.86 -4.60
CA LEU A 31 -1.80 7.49 -5.55
C LEU A 31 -1.24 7.42 -6.97
N GLN A 32 0.05 7.71 -7.15
CA GLN A 32 0.69 7.57 -8.46
C GLN A 32 0.65 6.13 -8.98
N ILE A 33 0.94 5.15 -8.12
CA ILE A 33 0.88 3.73 -8.50
C ILE A 33 -0.55 3.30 -8.83
N LEU A 34 -1.54 3.75 -8.06
CA LEU A 34 -2.95 3.38 -8.25
C LEU A 34 -3.56 4.03 -9.50
N ASP A 35 -3.09 5.21 -9.90
CA ASP A 35 -3.54 5.91 -11.10
C ASP A 35 -2.87 5.35 -12.38
N GLU A 36 -1.53 5.38 -12.44
CA GLU A 36 -0.79 5.07 -13.66
C GLU A 36 -0.29 3.61 -13.73
N GLY A 37 -0.32 2.87 -12.62
CA GLY A 37 0.32 1.57 -12.49
C GLY A 37 1.85 1.65 -12.51
N ARG A 38 2.43 2.83 -12.28
CA ARG A 38 3.87 3.10 -12.38
C ARG A 38 4.32 4.03 -11.27
N LEU A 39 5.61 3.98 -10.97
CA LEU A 39 6.26 4.91 -10.05
C LEU A 39 7.57 5.38 -10.67
N THR A 40 7.76 6.69 -10.74
CA THR A 40 9.03 7.31 -11.09
C THR A 40 9.76 7.68 -9.81
N ASP A 41 10.98 7.16 -9.62
CA ASP A 41 11.80 7.54 -8.47
C ASP A 41 12.53 8.88 -8.69
N SER A 42 13.27 9.31 -7.67
CA SER A 42 14.02 10.57 -7.68
C SER A 42 15.19 10.59 -8.67
N GLN A 43 15.49 9.48 -9.34
CA GLN A 43 16.51 9.38 -10.40
C GLN A 43 15.88 9.38 -11.79
N ASP A 44 14.60 9.77 -11.90
CA ASP A 44 13.79 9.71 -13.12
C ASP A 44 13.68 8.29 -13.71
N ILE A 45 13.83 7.26 -12.87
CA ILE A 45 13.63 5.87 -13.30
C ILE A 45 12.17 5.48 -13.03
N THR A 46 11.43 5.22 -14.10
CA THR A 46 10.06 4.69 -14.03
C THR A 46 10.06 3.17 -13.91
N VAL A 47 9.35 2.65 -12.91
CA VAL A 47 9.14 1.22 -12.68
C VAL A 47 7.66 0.88 -12.80
N ASP A 48 7.35 -0.24 -13.43
CA ASP A 48 5.98 -0.72 -13.64
C ASP A 48 5.53 -1.62 -12.48
N PHE A 49 4.36 -1.30 -11.91
CA PHE A 49 3.76 -1.99 -10.77
C PHE A 49 2.52 -2.81 -11.16
N LYS A 50 2.14 -2.88 -12.44
CA LYS A 50 0.91 -3.55 -12.89
C LYS A 50 0.83 -5.05 -12.56
N ASN A 51 1.99 -5.68 -12.35
CA ASN A 51 2.11 -7.10 -11.98
C ASN A 51 2.44 -7.32 -10.49
N THR A 52 2.46 -6.25 -9.69
CA THR A 52 2.75 -6.30 -8.26
C THR A 52 1.45 -6.16 -7.48
N ILE A 53 1.21 -7.08 -6.56
CA ILE A 53 0.07 -6.99 -5.63
C ILE A 53 0.52 -6.16 -4.43
N ILE A 54 -0.17 -5.06 -4.15
CA ILE A 54 0.06 -4.24 -2.96
C ILE A 54 -1.03 -4.53 -1.93
N VAL A 55 -0.62 -4.91 -0.72
CA VAL A 55 -1.49 -5.14 0.43
C VAL A 55 -1.18 -4.06 1.47
N LEU A 56 -2.23 -3.38 1.94
CA LEU A 56 -2.14 -2.40 3.02
C LEU A 56 -2.90 -2.97 4.21
N THR A 57 -2.32 -2.89 5.41
CA THR A 57 -3.02 -3.16 6.67
C THR A 57 -3.10 -1.88 7.50
N SER A 58 -4.19 -1.75 8.24
CA SER A 58 -4.40 -0.65 9.18
C SER A 58 -5.12 -1.13 10.41
N ASN A 59 -4.66 -0.68 11.58
CA ASN A 59 -5.29 -0.99 12.86
C ASN A 59 -6.41 0.01 13.23
N LEU A 60 -6.62 1.07 12.45
CA LEU A 60 -7.64 2.10 12.72
C LEU A 60 -9.08 1.56 12.80
N GLY A 61 -9.39 0.47 12.11
CA GLY A 61 -10.73 -0.13 12.09
C GLY A 61 -11.00 -1.16 13.18
N ALA A 62 -10.01 -1.51 14.01
CA ALA A 62 -10.12 -2.61 14.96
C ALA A 62 -11.23 -2.39 16.00
N GLU A 63 -11.34 -1.17 16.54
CA GLU A 63 -12.37 -0.84 17.54
C GLU A 63 -13.79 -0.85 16.94
N ILE A 64 -13.95 -0.38 15.70
CA ILE A 64 -15.24 -0.39 14.99
C ILE A 64 -15.71 -1.83 14.76
N LEU A 65 -14.83 -2.70 14.27
CA LEU A 65 -15.13 -4.11 14.03
C LEU A 65 -15.53 -4.86 15.31
N VAL A 66 -14.93 -4.52 16.45
CA VAL A 66 -15.29 -5.09 17.76
C VAL A 66 -16.69 -4.59 18.18
N SER A 67 -16.98 -3.31 17.99
CA SER A 67 -18.26 -2.71 18.36
C SER A 67 -19.45 -3.23 17.52
N GLU A 68 -19.25 -3.44 16.22
CA GLU A 68 -20.28 -3.98 15.31
C GLU A 68 -20.59 -5.45 15.60
N ARG A 69 -19.57 -6.24 15.95
CA ARG A 69 -19.80 -7.62 16.41
C ARG A 69 -20.63 -7.64 17.68
N GLY A 70 -20.36 -6.76 18.66
CA GLY A 70 -21.16 -6.66 19.88
C GLY A 70 -22.64 -6.29 19.63
N ARG A 71 -22.91 -5.42 18.65
CA ARG A 71 -24.28 -5.03 18.27
C ARG A 71 -25.06 -6.11 17.51
N ARG A 72 -24.39 -7.06 16.87
CA ARG A 72 -25.04 -8.13 16.11
C ARG A 72 -25.51 -9.31 16.99
N TYR A 73 -25.12 -9.33 18.27
CA TYR A 73 -25.51 -10.34 19.26
C TYR A 73 -26.48 -9.81 20.32
N ILE A 74 -27.07 -8.63 20.13
CA ILE A 74 -28.15 -8.07 20.96
C ILE A 74 -29.43 -7.90 20.15
#